data_AF-T4VGA6-F1
#
_entry.id   AF-T4VGA6-F1
#
_cell.length_a   1.000
_cell.length_b   1.000
_cell.length_c   1.000
_cell.angle_alpha   90.00
_cell.angle_beta   90.00
_cell.angle_gamma   90.00
#
_symmetry.space_group_name_H-M   'P 1'
#
loop_
_entity.id
_entity.type
_entity.pdbx_description
1 polymer ?
#
loop_
_entity_poly.entity_id
_entity_poly.type
_entity_poly.pdbx_seq_one_letter_code
_entity_poly.pdbx_strand_id
1 'polypeptide(L)'
;MYLKKLNIILSITLLIFIGSVNTSSAIKTSSQTSNSNEITKNLDHLDNNMYILIKSISAEEFNQGEVKKQIKFLGSLISELNKKASNLPKEQRDVTATLKCILSFYNLSVIKADDYVNSKNSNDLISSIDAFSTGYKTSLNLRNQMFKARK
;
A
#
# COMPACT_ATOMS: atom_id res chain seq x y z
N MET A 1 42.13 -49.47 19.83
CA MET A 1 41.53 -48.50 20.79
C MET A 1 41.38 -47.09 20.23
N TYR A 2 42.26 -46.63 19.33
CA TYR A 2 42.21 -45.30 18.71
C TYR A 2 41.01 -45.06 17.77
N LEU A 3 40.61 -46.06 16.98
CA LEU A 3 39.46 -45.95 16.05
C LEU A 3 38.13 -45.69 16.77
N LYS A 4 37.92 -46.29 17.95
CA LYS A 4 36.73 -46.01 18.79
C LYS A 4 36.72 -44.58 19.31
N LYS A 5 37.89 -44.03 19.69
CA LYS A 5 38.02 -42.63 20.13
C LYS A 5 37.80 -41.64 18.97
N LEU A 6 38.27 -41.98 17.76
CA LEU A 6 38.07 -41.17 16.56
C LEU A 6 36.58 -41.06 16.18
N ASN A 7 35.83 -42.17 16.26
CA ASN A 7 34.39 -42.16 15.97
C ASN A 7 33.59 -41.29 16.94
N ILE A 8 33.96 -41.27 18.22
CA ILE A 8 33.30 -40.42 19.21
C ILE A 8 33.54 -38.94 18.91
N ILE A 9 34.77 -38.57 18.59
CA ILE A 9 35.13 -37.18 18.24
C ILE A 9 34.37 -36.75 16.97
N LEU A 10 34.31 -37.61 15.96
CA LEU A 10 33.60 -37.35 14.70
C LEU A 10 32.08 -37.18 14.92
N SER A 11 31.47 -37.99 15.77
CA SER A 11 30.04 -37.87 16.09
C SER A 11 29.72 -36.57 16.83
N ILE A 12 30.60 -36.13 17.74
CA ILE A 12 30.43 -34.87 18.49
C ILE A 12 30.54 -33.66 17.54
N THR A 13 31.55 -33.63 16.66
CA THR A 13 31.68 -32.53 15.67
C THR A 13 30.54 -32.51 14.67
N LEU A 14 30.02 -33.66 14.25
CA LEU A 14 28.86 -33.73 13.34
C LEU A 14 27.58 -33.23 14.00
N LEU A 15 27.37 -33.52 15.30
CA LEU A 15 26.23 -33.02 16.07
C LEU A 15 26.28 -31.49 16.25
N ILE A 16 27.46 -30.94 16.52
CA ILE A 16 27.67 -29.49 16.60
C ILE A 16 27.45 -28.85 15.22
N PHE A 17 27.92 -29.49 14.14
CA PHE A 17 27.70 -29.00 12.78
C PHE A 17 26.21 -28.96 12.43
N ILE A 18 25.47 -30.06 12.61
CA ILE A 18 24.02 -30.14 12.34
C ILE A 18 23.23 -29.15 13.21
N GLY A 19 23.61 -28.96 14.47
CA GLY A 19 23.03 -27.96 15.36
C GLY A 19 23.24 -26.52 14.86
N SER A 20 24.39 -26.23 14.26
CA SER A 20 24.70 -24.91 13.67
C SER A 20 24.06 -24.64 12.30
N VAL A 21 23.68 -25.67 11.54
CA VAL A 21 23.00 -25.49 10.24
C VAL A 21 21.52 -25.09 10.42
N ASN A 22 20.91 -25.36 11.58
CA ASN A 22 19.48 -25.15 11.81
C ASN A 22 19.08 -23.76 12.33
N THR A 23 20.00 -22.81 12.43
CA THR A 23 19.67 -21.43 12.83
C THR A 23 19.78 -20.42 11.68
N SER A 24 19.86 -20.87 10.43
CA SER A 24 19.82 -19.99 9.25
C SER A 24 18.44 -19.92 8.57
N SER A 25 17.45 -20.68 9.06
CA SER A 25 16.08 -20.66 8.52
C SER A 25 15.15 -19.64 9.20
N ALA A 26 15.57 -19.02 10.31
CA ALA A 26 14.81 -17.96 11.00
C ALA A 26 15.29 -16.53 10.68
N ILE A 27 16.37 -16.38 9.90
CA ILE A 27 16.86 -15.09 9.38
C ILE A 27 16.59 -15.03 7.87
N LYS A 28 15.37 -15.36 7.47
CA LYS A 28 14.75 -14.67 6.35
C LYS A 28 13.85 -13.63 6.97
N THR A 29 14.44 -12.53 7.42
CA THR A 29 13.72 -11.26 7.44
C THR A 29 13.31 -11.02 5.99
N SER A 30 12.09 -11.45 5.66
CA SER A 30 11.40 -11.06 4.45
C SER A 30 11.64 -9.57 4.24
N SER A 31 11.91 -9.17 3.00
CA SER A 31 12.01 -7.79 2.54
C SER A 31 10.72 -6.96 2.73
N GLN A 32 9.84 -7.35 3.67
CA GLN A 32 8.64 -6.68 4.16
C GLN A 32 8.86 -5.17 4.35
N THR A 33 10.09 -4.76 4.68
CA THR A 33 10.50 -3.36 4.87
C THR A 33 10.51 -2.51 3.60
N SER A 34 10.86 -3.01 2.40
CA SER A 34 10.94 -2.13 1.21
C SER A 34 9.57 -1.87 0.60
N ASN A 35 8.76 -2.90 0.38
CA ASN A 35 7.47 -2.77 -0.30
C ASN A 35 6.45 -1.99 0.55
N SER A 36 6.45 -2.17 1.87
CA SER A 36 5.56 -1.42 2.78
C SER A 36 5.87 0.08 2.81
N ASN A 37 7.15 0.46 2.79
CA ASN A 37 7.56 1.86 2.71
C ASN A 37 7.16 2.48 1.36
N GLU A 38 7.31 1.73 0.26
CA GLU A 38 6.94 2.22 -1.07
C GLU A 38 5.42 2.42 -1.21
N ILE A 39 4.61 1.46 -0.73
CA ILE A 39 3.14 1.58 -0.72
C ILE A 39 2.71 2.81 0.07
N THR A 40 3.28 3.01 1.26
CA THR A 40 2.96 4.14 2.12
C THR A 40 3.26 5.46 1.41
N LYS A 41 4.44 5.59 0.81
CA LYS A 41 4.83 6.79 0.05
C LYS A 41 3.91 7.05 -1.15
N ASN A 42 3.54 6.01 -1.88
CA ASN A 42 2.64 6.14 -3.03
C ASN A 42 1.21 6.53 -2.58
N LEU A 43 0.74 6.01 -1.45
CA LEU A 43 -0.53 6.43 -0.84
C LEU A 43 -0.46 7.89 -0.38
N ASP A 44 0.61 8.33 0.28
CA ASP A 44 0.78 9.74 0.67
C ASP A 44 0.74 10.67 -0.56
N HIS A 45 1.40 10.26 -1.65
CA HIS A 45 1.37 11.00 -2.90
C HIS A 45 -0.05 11.07 -3.49
N LEU A 46 -0.79 9.97 -3.47
CA LEU A 46 -2.16 9.91 -3.94
C LEU A 46 -3.09 10.78 -3.08
N ASP A 47 -2.99 10.68 -1.75
CA ASP A 47 -3.76 11.49 -0.79
C ASP A 47 -3.59 12.99 -1.07
N ASN A 48 -2.35 13.43 -1.25
CA ASN A 48 -2.03 14.83 -1.51
C ASN A 48 -2.63 15.31 -2.84
N ASN A 49 -2.54 14.49 -3.90
CA ASN A 49 -3.10 14.84 -5.20
C ASN A 49 -4.63 14.83 -5.21
N MET A 50 -5.26 13.91 -4.45
CA MET A 50 -6.71 13.89 -4.24
C MET A 50 -7.16 15.14 -3.48
N TYR A 51 -6.45 15.53 -2.43
CA TYR A 51 -6.71 16.77 -1.69
C TYR A 51 -6.63 18.00 -2.61
N ILE A 52 -5.59 18.08 -3.46
CA ILE A 52 -5.45 19.15 -4.44
C ILE A 52 -6.63 19.17 -5.43
N LEU A 53 -7.06 18.00 -5.94
CA LEU A 53 -8.23 17.92 -6.81
C LEU A 53 -9.47 18.46 -6.10
N ILE A 54 -9.79 17.97 -4.90
CA ILE A 54 -10.97 18.39 -4.12
C ILE A 54 -10.94 19.90 -3.87
N LYS A 55 -9.79 20.43 -3.44
CA LYS A 55 -9.62 21.87 -3.24
C LYS A 55 -9.82 22.66 -4.54
N SER A 56 -9.32 22.14 -5.66
CA SER A 56 -9.42 22.82 -6.96
C SER A 56 -10.85 22.88 -7.46
N ILE A 57 -11.61 21.79 -7.35
CA ILE A 57 -13.01 21.76 -7.81
C ILE A 57 -13.96 22.50 -6.85
N SER A 58 -13.57 22.67 -5.58
CA SER A 58 -14.37 23.42 -4.60
C SER A 58 -14.20 24.94 -4.73
N ALA A 59 -13.25 25.42 -5.54
CA ALA A 59 -13.13 26.86 -5.83
C ALA A 59 -14.29 27.34 -6.73
N GLU A 60 -14.75 28.57 -6.52
CA GLU A 60 -15.89 29.16 -7.25
C GLU A 60 -15.67 29.16 -8.77
N GLU A 61 -14.44 29.43 -9.22
CA GLU A 61 -14.05 29.43 -10.63
C GLU A 61 -12.78 28.61 -10.83
N PHE A 62 -12.94 27.35 -11.28
CA PHE A 62 -11.82 26.47 -11.60
C PHE A 62 -11.64 26.27 -13.10
N ASN A 63 -10.38 26.12 -13.53
CA ASN A 63 -10.06 25.77 -14.90
C ASN A 63 -10.41 24.31 -15.18
N GLN A 64 -11.47 24.08 -15.97
CA GLN A 64 -11.95 22.74 -16.31
C GLN A 64 -10.90 21.89 -17.03
N GLY A 65 -10.08 22.49 -17.90
CA GLY A 65 -9.02 21.78 -18.62
C GLY A 65 -7.94 21.22 -17.69
N GLU A 66 -7.47 22.05 -16.75
CA GLU A 66 -6.47 21.63 -15.76
C GLU A 66 -7.03 20.60 -14.79
N VAL A 67 -8.26 20.78 -14.32
CA VAL A 67 -8.93 19.79 -13.47
C VAL A 67 -9.10 18.45 -14.19
N LYS A 68 -9.49 18.45 -15.47
CA LYS A 68 -9.60 17.20 -16.26
C LYS A 68 -8.25 16.51 -16.45
N LYS A 69 -7.15 17.26 -16.57
CA LYS A 69 -5.79 16.67 -16.58
C LYS A 69 -5.47 16.03 -15.23
N GLN A 70 -5.78 16.70 -14.12
CA GLN A 70 -5.58 16.18 -12.77
C GLN A 70 -6.39 14.90 -12.53
N ILE A 71 -7.65 14.85 -12.98
CA ILE A 71 -8.53 13.66 -12.92
C ILE A 71 -7.90 12.48 -13.67
N LYS A 72 -7.44 12.70 -14.91
CA LYS A 72 -6.78 11.65 -15.70
C LYS A 72 -5.49 11.16 -15.04
N PHE A 73 -4.68 12.08 -14.52
CA PHE A 73 -3.46 11.75 -13.78
C PHE A 73 -3.77 10.88 -12.56
N LEU A 74 -4.76 11.25 -11.75
CA LEU A 74 -5.20 10.50 -10.58
C LEU A 74 -5.74 9.10 -10.96
N GLY A 75 -6.52 9.00 -12.03
CA GLY A 75 -7.00 7.71 -12.55
C GLY A 75 -5.83 6.77 -12.92
N SER A 76 -4.80 7.30 -13.58
CA SER A 76 -3.58 6.55 -13.89
C SER A 76 -2.84 6.11 -12.62
N LEU A 77 -2.64 7.02 -11.66
CA LEU A 77 -1.98 6.71 -10.39
C LEU A 77 -2.71 5.61 -9.60
N ILE A 78 -4.04 5.67 -9.54
CA ILE A 78 -4.89 4.65 -8.91
C ILE A 78 -4.75 3.30 -9.64
N SER A 79 -4.74 3.31 -10.98
CA SER A 79 -4.57 2.10 -11.79
C SER A 79 -3.21 1.44 -11.55
N GLU A 80 -2.14 2.23 -11.52
CA GLU A 80 -0.79 1.74 -11.21
C GLU A 80 -0.70 1.14 -9.80
N LEU A 81 -1.27 1.82 -8.81
CA LEU A 81 -1.30 1.31 -7.43
C LEU A 81 -2.12 0.02 -7.31
N ASN A 82 -3.22 -0.12 -8.05
CA ASN A 82 -3.99 -1.36 -8.10
C ASN A 82 -3.18 -2.53 -8.70
N LYS A 83 -2.36 -2.27 -9.73
CA LYS A 83 -1.45 -3.26 -10.30
C LYS A 83 -0.39 -3.67 -9.26
N LYS A 84 0.24 -2.69 -8.60
CA LYS A 84 1.21 -2.95 -7.52
C LYS A 84 0.59 -3.77 -6.38
N ALA A 85 -0.62 -3.42 -5.95
CA ALA A 85 -1.36 -4.15 -4.91
C ALA A 85 -1.61 -5.62 -5.28
N SER A 86 -1.92 -5.87 -6.55
CA SER A 86 -2.20 -7.23 -7.07
C SER A 86 -0.93 -8.07 -7.21
N ASN A 87 0.24 -7.44 -7.25
CA ASN A 87 1.54 -8.12 -7.32
C ASN A 87 2.15 -8.38 -5.93
N LEU A 88 1.46 -8.04 -4.85
CA LEU A 88 1.95 -8.32 -3.50
C LEU A 88 1.95 -9.82 -3.19
N PRO A 89 2.89 -10.30 -2.36
CA PRO A 89 2.93 -11.70 -1.94
C PRO A 89 1.64 -12.14 -1.24
N LYS A 90 1.32 -13.44 -1.32
CA LYS A 90 0.08 -13.99 -0.73
C LYS A 90 0.01 -13.81 0.78
N GLU A 91 1.17 -13.73 1.43
CA GLU A 91 1.33 -13.46 2.86
C GLU A 91 0.83 -12.06 3.25
N GLN A 92 0.66 -11.15 2.28
CA GLN A 92 0.18 -9.79 2.47
C GLN A 92 -1.26 -9.60 1.94
N ARG A 93 -2.07 -10.67 1.88
CA ARG A 93 -3.44 -10.62 1.34
C ARG A 93 -4.32 -9.56 2.00
N ASP A 94 -4.22 -9.38 3.31
CA ASP A 94 -5.00 -8.38 4.05
C ASP A 94 -4.59 -6.95 3.67
N VAL A 95 -3.30 -6.73 3.46
CA VAL A 95 -2.76 -5.46 2.94
C VAL A 95 -3.28 -5.22 1.52
N THR A 96 -3.24 -6.23 0.65
CA THR A 96 -3.80 -6.13 -0.71
C THR A 96 -5.28 -5.78 -0.69
N ALA A 97 -6.08 -6.45 0.15
CA ALA A 97 -7.50 -6.20 0.27
C ALA A 97 -7.79 -4.77 0.76
N THR A 98 -7.07 -4.34 1.81
CA THR A 98 -7.21 -2.99 2.37
C THR A 98 -6.80 -1.92 1.36
N LEU A 99 -5.67 -2.11 0.66
CA LEU A 99 -5.19 -1.19 -0.36
C LEU A 99 -6.21 -1.08 -1.51
N LYS A 100 -6.76 -2.20 -1.99
CA LYS A 100 -7.81 -2.18 -3.01
C LYS A 100 -9.06 -1.44 -2.55
N CYS A 101 -9.49 -1.63 -1.30
CA CYS A 101 -10.61 -0.91 -0.71
C CYS A 101 -10.38 0.62 -0.70
N ILE A 102 -9.20 1.07 -0.25
CA ILE A 102 -8.81 2.48 -0.26
C ILE A 102 -8.85 3.03 -1.69
N LEU A 103 -8.24 2.32 -2.64
CA LEU A 103 -8.18 2.74 -4.04
C LEU A 103 -9.56 2.78 -4.69
N SER A 104 -10.51 1.93 -4.29
CA SER A 104 -11.90 2.00 -4.76
C SER A 104 -12.60 3.28 -4.31
N PHE A 105 -12.40 3.71 -3.06
CA PHE A 105 -12.94 4.99 -2.58
C PHE A 105 -12.34 6.18 -3.32
N TYR A 106 -11.03 6.17 -3.58
CA TYR A 106 -10.40 7.22 -4.38
C TYR A 106 -10.87 7.22 -5.82
N ASN A 107 -11.06 6.04 -6.42
CA ASN A 107 -11.61 5.95 -7.77
C ASN A 107 -13.04 6.52 -7.84
N LEU A 108 -13.89 6.20 -6.86
CA LEU A 108 -15.23 6.76 -6.76
C LEU A 108 -15.19 8.29 -6.61
N SER A 109 -14.28 8.80 -5.77
CA SER A 109 -14.11 10.24 -5.60
C SER A 109 -13.69 10.94 -6.91
N VAL A 110 -12.77 10.34 -7.68
CA VAL A 110 -12.34 10.86 -8.99
C VAL A 110 -13.49 10.85 -9.99
N ILE A 111 -14.28 9.76 -10.06
CA ILE A 111 -15.45 9.69 -10.94
C ILE A 111 -16.45 10.79 -10.58
N LYS A 112 -16.75 10.97 -9.28
CA LYS A 112 -17.67 12.00 -8.82
C LYS A 112 -17.15 13.43 -9.00
N ALA A 113 -15.83 13.62 -8.93
CA ALA A 113 -15.22 14.89 -9.30
C ALA A 113 -15.42 15.19 -10.79
N ASP A 114 -15.24 14.19 -11.67
CA ASP A 114 -15.47 14.38 -13.11
C ASP A 114 -16.96 14.65 -13.42
N ASP A 115 -17.87 13.90 -12.79
CA ASP A 115 -19.31 14.14 -12.87
C ASP A 115 -19.63 15.60 -12.53
N TYR A 116 -19.17 16.10 -11.37
CA TYR A 116 -19.36 17.48 -10.95
C TYR A 116 -18.74 18.49 -11.93
N VAL A 117 -17.54 18.22 -12.43
CA VAL A 117 -16.85 19.10 -13.37
C VAL A 117 -17.63 19.27 -14.68
N ASN A 118 -18.38 18.24 -15.08
CA ASN A 118 -19.18 18.24 -16.30
C ASN A 118 -20.63 18.73 -16.05
N SER A 119 -21.22 18.43 -14.90
CA SER A 119 -22.64 18.70 -14.61
C SER A 119 -22.89 19.94 -13.74
N LYS A 120 -21.88 20.36 -12.97
CA LYS A 120 -21.97 21.36 -11.88
C LYS A 120 -23.00 21.00 -10.80
N ASN A 121 -23.40 19.73 -10.70
CA ASN A 121 -24.32 19.25 -9.67
C ASN A 121 -23.60 19.15 -8.32
N SER A 122 -24.03 19.93 -7.33
CA SER A 122 -23.42 19.94 -5.99
C SER A 122 -23.46 18.58 -5.29
N ASN A 123 -24.41 17.70 -5.61
CA ASN A 123 -24.46 16.35 -5.03
C ASN A 123 -23.27 15.50 -5.47
N ASP A 124 -22.77 15.70 -6.70
CA ASP A 124 -21.58 15.00 -7.19
C ASP A 124 -20.32 15.52 -6.49
N LEU A 125 -20.24 16.83 -6.21
CA LEU A 125 -19.16 17.40 -5.40
C LEU A 125 -19.15 16.83 -3.98
N ILE A 126 -20.31 16.82 -3.31
CA ILE A 126 -20.46 16.25 -1.97
C ILE A 126 -20.05 14.77 -1.98
N SER A 127 -20.56 14.00 -2.93
CA SER A 127 -20.21 12.58 -3.07
C SER A 127 -18.71 12.36 -3.31
N SER A 128 -18.06 13.24 -4.08
CA SER A 128 -16.62 13.19 -4.30
C SER A 128 -15.84 13.43 -3.01
N ILE A 129 -16.24 14.42 -2.21
CA ILE A 129 -15.64 14.74 -0.91
C ILE A 129 -15.83 13.60 0.08
N ASP A 130 -17.03 13.04 0.17
CA ASP A 130 -17.35 11.95 1.11
C ASP A 130 -16.55 10.67 0.79
N ALA A 131 -16.47 10.32 -0.49
CA ALA A 131 -15.66 9.20 -0.95
C ALA A 131 -14.17 9.43 -0.66
N PHE A 132 -13.65 10.63 -0.92
CA PHE A 132 -12.27 10.98 -0.59
C PHE A 132 -12.00 10.89 0.92
N SER A 133 -12.86 11.49 1.74
CA SER A 133 -12.76 11.48 3.21
C SER A 133 -12.73 10.05 3.76
N THR A 134 -13.58 9.17 3.22
CA THR A 134 -13.64 7.76 3.60
C THR A 134 -12.36 7.01 3.21
N GLY A 135 -11.89 7.22 1.97
CA GLY A 135 -10.63 6.66 1.50
C GLY A 135 -9.43 7.11 2.33
N TYR A 136 -9.36 8.41 2.66
CA TYR A 136 -8.29 9.02 3.44
C TYR A 136 -8.23 8.48 4.87
N LYS A 137 -9.38 8.42 5.57
CA LYS A 137 -9.47 7.81 6.91
C LYS A 137 -9.03 6.35 6.90
N THR A 138 -9.45 5.59 5.88
CA THR A 138 -9.05 4.18 5.74
C THR A 138 -7.54 4.05 5.46
N SER A 139 -6.99 4.95 4.64
CA SER A 139 -5.56 5.04 4.34
C SER A 139 -4.71 5.34 5.59
N LEU A 140 -5.18 6.22 6.48
CA LEU A 140 -4.53 6.47 7.77
C LEU A 140 -4.56 5.23 8.67
N ASN A 141 -5.69 4.51 8.71
CA ASN A 141 -5.80 3.27 9.49
C ASN A 141 -4.84 2.18 9.00
N LEU A 142 -4.70 2.00 7.68
CA LEU A 142 -3.74 1.06 7.10
C LEU A 142 -2.30 1.43 7.50
N ARG A 143 -1.92 2.70 7.39
CA ARG A 143 -0.61 3.19 7.83
C ARG A 143 -0.38 2.87 9.31
N ASN A 144 -1.34 3.17 10.17
CA ASN A 144 -1.25 2.87 11.60
C ASN A 144 -1.07 1.37 11.88
N GLN A 145 -1.74 0.48 11.14
CA GLN A 145 -1.57 -0.97 11.26
C GLN A 145 -0.18 -1.42 10.77
N MET A 146 0.29 -0.91 9.62
CA MET A 146 1.61 -1.20 9.08
C MET A 146 2.75 -0.74 9.99
N PHE A 147 2.61 0.43 10.63
CA PHE A 147 3.60 0.93 11.59
C PHE A 147 3.54 0.23 12.95
N LYS A 148 2.36 -0.20 13.43
CA LYS A 148 2.23 -0.98 14.66
C LYS A 148 2.78 -2.39 14.52
N ALA A 149 2.62 -3.04 13.36
CA ALA A 149 3.21 -4.35 13.09
C ALA A 149 4.75 -4.36 13.02
N ARG A 150 5.41 -3.18 13.12
CA ARG A 150 6.88 -3.03 13.22
C ARG A 150 7.41 -2.96 14.66
N LYS A 151 6.57 -2.74 15.67
CA LYS A 151 6.97 -2.73 17.10
C LYS A 151 6.74 -4.09 17.72
#